data_AF-A0A352Z9K0-F1
#
_entry.id   AF-A0A352Z9K0-F1
#
_cell.length_a   1.000
_cell.length_b   1.000
_cell.length_c   1.000
_cell.angle_alpha   90.00
_cell.angle_beta   90.00
_cell.angle_gamma   90.00
#
_symmetry.space_group_name_H-M   'P 1'
#
loop_
_entity.id
_entity.type
_entity.pdbx_description
1 polymer ?
#
loop_
_entity_poly.entity_id
_entity_poly.type
_entity_poly.pdbx_seq_one_letter_code
_entity_poly.pdbx_strand_id
1 'polypeptide(L)' 'VHVGKAILMDVVKEINRHRGVTHNYERDGTLNLWFTITARNAQSIERFLSRLEQRYSLKIYRFPKKRVFKIMAYFPV' A
#
# COMPACT_ATOMS: atom_id res chain seq x y z
N VAL A 1 5.92 -0.94 -3.54
CA VAL A 1 7.24 -0.97 -2.84
C VAL A 1 7.94 -2.27 -3.24
N HIS A 2 9.26 -2.29 -3.28
CA HIS A 2 10.01 -3.56 -3.40
C HIS A 2 10.29 -4.10 -1.99
N VAL A 3 10.02 -5.38 -1.75
CA VAL A 3 10.24 -6.05 -0.46
C VAL A 3 10.91 -7.39 -0.70
N GLY A 4 12.07 -7.61 -0.09
CA GLY A 4 12.76 -8.90 -0.19
C GLY A 4 11.97 -10.02 0.49
N LYS A 5 12.05 -11.24 -0.06
CA LYS A 5 11.28 -12.42 0.40
C LYS A 5 11.43 -12.68 1.91
N ALA A 6 12.63 -12.47 2.46
CA ALA A 6 12.94 -12.72 3.87
C ALA A 6 12.08 -11.89 4.85
N ILE A 7 11.72 -10.65 4.47
CA ILE A 7 10.97 -9.74 5.35
C ILE A 7 9.52 -9.51 4.87
N LEU A 8 9.13 -10.14 3.75
CA LEU A 8 7.85 -9.88 3.09
C LEU A 8 6.67 -10.04 4.04
N MET A 9 6.61 -11.17 4.75
CA MET A 9 5.49 -11.46 5.65
C MET A 9 5.39 -10.50 6.83
N ASP A 10 6.52 -9.98 7.33
CA ASP A 10 6.52 -9.03 8.44
C ASP A 10 6.01 -7.66 7.98
N VAL A 11 6.47 -7.22 6.81
CA VAL A 11 6.00 -5.98 6.18
C VAL A 11 4.50 -6.07 5.86
N VAL A 12 4.05 -7.20 5.31
CA VAL A 12 2.62 -7.46 5.04
C VAL A 12 1.79 -7.39 6.31
N LYS A 13 2.22 -8.06 7.39
CA LYS A 13 1.54 -8.04 8.69
C LYS A 13 1.46 -6.62 9.25
N GLU A 14 2.53 -5.83 9.18
CA GLU A 14 2.50 -4.46 9.70
C GLU A 14 1.58 -3.55 8.87
N ILE A 15 1.62 -3.67 7.54
CA ILE A 15 0.73 -2.93 6.64
C ILE A 15 -0.74 -3.24 6.94
N ASN A 16 -1.08 -4.52 7.10
CA ASN A 16 -2.46 -4.97 7.35
C ASN A 16 -3.01 -4.53 8.71
N ARG A 17 -2.17 -4.15 9.67
CA ARG A 17 -2.62 -3.64 10.99
C ARG A 17 -3.18 -2.21 10.92
N HIS A 18 -2.89 -1.48 9.85
CA HIS A 18 -3.41 -0.13 9.71
C HIS A 18 -4.86 -0.18 9.19
N ARG A 19 -5.82 0.30 10.01
CA ARG A 19 -7.26 0.26 9.70
C ARG A 19 -7.66 0.90 8.35
N GLY A 20 -6.88 1.85 7.87
CA GLY A 20 -7.08 2.50 6.58
C GLY A 20 -6.60 1.70 5.37
N VAL A 21 -5.94 0.56 5.56
CA VAL A 21 -5.51 -0.33 4.48
C VAL A 21 -6.63 -1.31 4.16
N THR A 22 -7.19 -1.21 2.97
CA THR A 22 -8.31 -2.06 2.51
C THR A 22 -7.89 -3.13 1.51
N HIS A 23 -6.77 -2.93 0.82
CA HIS A 23 -6.21 -3.87 -0.14
C HIS A 23 -4.70 -3.90 0.02
N ASN A 24 -4.13 -5.10 0.00
CA ASN A 24 -2.69 -5.35 0.03
C ASN A 24 -2.39 -6.60 -0.81
N TYR A 25 -1.61 -6.43 -1.87
CA TYR A 25 -1.37 -7.44 -2.90
C TYR A 25 0.11 -7.62 -3.13
N GLU A 26 0.57 -8.88 -3.07
CA GLU A 26 1.79 -9.29 -3.74
C GLU A 26 1.52 -9.38 -5.25
N ARG A 27 2.50 -8.91 -6.04
CA ARG A 27 2.46 -8.86 -7.49
C ARG A 27 3.83 -9.20 -8.06
N ASP A 28 3.86 -9.72 -9.27
CA ASP A 28 5.10 -9.91 -10.00
C ASP A 28 5.73 -8.57 -10.42
N GLY A 29 7.05 -8.55 -10.50
CA GLY A 29 7.85 -7.40 -10.95
C GLY A 29 8.63 -6.69 -9.83
N THR A 30 9.31 -5.60 -10.18
CA THR A 30 10.24 -4.89 -9.29
C THR A 30 9.52 -4.31 -8.06
N LEU A 31 8.37 -3.67 -8.27
CA LEU A 31 7.49 -3.27 -7.17
C LEU A 31 6.55 -4.44 -6.87
N ASN A 32 6.96 -5.32 -5.98
CA ASN A 32 6.26 -6.58 -5.71
C ASN A 32 5.18 -6.49 -4.63
N LEU A 33 5.06 -5.39 -3.90
CA LEU A 33 4.00 -5.21 -2.90
C LEU A 33 3.26 -3.88 -3.10
N TRP A 34 1.94 -3.99 -3.26
CA TRP A 34 1.02 -2.88 -3.56
C TRP A 34 -0.12 -2.84 -2.55
N PHE A 35 -0.41 -1.66 -2.02
CA PHE A 35 -1.53 -1.50 -1.10
C PHE A 35 -2.19 -0.15 -1.27
N THR A 36 -3.48 -0.08 -0.93
CA THR A 36 -4.23 1.17 -0.87
C THR A 36 -4.40 1.58 0.59
N ILE A 37 -4.20 2.87 0.88
CA ILE A 37 -4.42 3.42 2.22
C ILE A 37 -5.30 4.67 2.16
N THR A 38 -6.23 4.76 3.11
CA THR A 38 -7.03 5.95 3.39
C THR A 38 -6.78 6.42 4.82
N ALA A 39 -6.83 7.73 5.04
CA ALA A 39 -6.76 8.33 6.37
C ALA A 39 -7.47 9.69 6.37
N ARG A 40 -7.65 10.27 7.57
CA ARG A 40 -8.29 11.59 7.74
C ARG A 40 -7.55 12.73 7.02
N ASN A 41 -6.22 12.65 6.92
CA ASN A 41 -5.39 13.64 6.25
C ASN A 41 -4.11 13.01 5.69
N ALA A 42 -3.46 13.72 4.76
CA ALA A 42 -2.24 13.27 4.09
C ALA A 42 -1.08 13.06 5.08
N GLN A 43 -0.96 13.90 6.11
CA GLN A 43 0.10 13.80 7.12
C GLN A 43 0.02 12.49 7.90
N SER A 44 -1.18 11.95 8.13
CA SER A 44 -1.35 10.65 8.78
C SER A 44 -0.86 9.51 7.90
N ILE A 45 -1.10 9.59 6.58
CA ILE A 45 -0.55 8.65 5.60
C ILE A 45 0.97 8.75 5.61
N GLU A 46 1.54 9.95 5.49
CA GLU A 46 2.98 10.12 5.45
C GLU A 46 3.67 9.62 6.73
N ARG A 47 3.14 9.92 7.92
CA ARG A 47 3.71 9.37 9.16
C ARG A 47 3.72 7.85 9.18
N PHE A 48 2.64 7.22 8.72
CA PHE A 48 2.56 5.76 8.65
C PHE A 48 3.58 5.18 7.67
N LEU A 49 3.67 5.77 6.47
CA LEU A 49 4.60 5.32 5.44
C LEU A 49 6.06 5.53 5.86
N SER A 50 6.41 6.71 6.40
CA SER A 50 7.77 7.00 6.88
C SER A 50 8.20 6.04 8.00
N ARG A 51 7.30 5.63 8.89
CA ARG A 51 7.60 4.63 9.92
C ARG A 51 7.95 3.28 9.31
N LEU A 52 7.20 2.83 8.30
CA LEU A 52 7.50 1.59 7.58
C LEU A 52 8.84 1.69 6.84
N GLU A 53 9.08 2.80 6.15
CA GLU A 53 10.32 3.06 5.41
C GLU A 53 11.53 3.03 6.34
N GLN A 54 11.45 3.69 7.49
CA GLN A 54 12.52 3.70 8.49
C GLN A 54 12.74 2.32 9.11
N ARG A 55 11.66 1.64 9.53
CA ARG A 55 11.74 0.37 10.24
C ARG A 55 12.33 -0.75 9.38
N TYR A 56 11.94 -0.80 8.11
CA TYR A 56 12.31 -1.89 7.20
C TYR A 56 13.37 -1.47 6.17
N SER A 57 13.87 -0.24 6.24
CA SER A 57 14.81 0.34 5.28
C SER A 57 14.31 0.22 3.83
N LEU A 58 13.04 0.55 3.63
CA LEU A 58 12.36 0.45 2.33
C LEU A 58 12.09 1.83 1.73
N LYS A 59 11.94 1.88 0.42
CA LYS A 59 11.38 3.04 -0.29
C LYS A 59 9.95 2.73 -0.76
N ILE A 60 8.98 3.44 -0.22
CA ILE A 60 7.57 3.29 -0.61
C ILE A 60 7.21 4.41 -1.60
N TYR A 61 6.72 4.04 -2.77
CA TYR A 61 6.30 5.02 -3.77
C TYR A 61 4.84 5.41 -3.55
N ARG A 62 4.56 6.72 -3.59
CA ARG A 62 3.20 7.25 -3.48
C ARG A 62 2.61 7.46 -4.87
N PHE A 63 1.42 6.92 -5.09
CA PHE A 63 0.65 7.10 -6.33
C PHE A 63 -0.73 7.69 -6.00
N PRO A 64 -0.80 8.96 -5.56
CA PRO A 64 -2.07 9.58 -5.23
C PRO A 64 -2.92 9.74 -6.48
N LYS A 65 -4.22 9.42 -6.37
CA LYS A 65 -5.19 9.72 -7.43
C LYS A 65 -5.16 11.21 -7.77
N LYS A 66 -4.99 11.55 -9.05
CA LYS A 66 -5.04 12.95 -9.54
C LYS A 66 -6.37 13.28 -10.21
N ARG A 67 -6.93 12.31 -10.94
CA ARG A 67 -8.23 12.39 -11.61
C ARG A 67 -8.89 11.02 -11.55
N VAL A 68 -10.20 10.98 -11.41
CA VAL A 68 -10.98 9.74 -11.38
C VAL A 68 -11.88 9.72 -12.61
N PHE A 69 -11.75 8.67 -13.41
CA PHE A 69 -12.68 8.33 -14.48
C PHE A 69 -13.41 7.07 -14.03
N LYS A 70 -14.69 7.22 -13.66
CA LYS A 70 -15.46 6.13 -13.05
C LYS A 70 -16.01 5.21 -14.14
N ILE A 71 -15.68 3.93 -14.04
CA ILE A 71 -16.31 2.87 -14.84
C ILE A 71 -17.38 2.21 -13.97
N MET A 72 -18.59 2.06 -14.50
CA MET A 72 -19.62 1.22 -13.88
C MET A 72 -19.57 -0.16 -14.52
N ALA A 73 -18.90 -1.10 -13.86
CA ALA A 73 -18.88 -2.48 -14.29
C ALA A 73 -20.05 -3.24 -13.63
N TYR A 74 -20.85 -3.91 -14.45
CA TYR A 74 -21.91 -4.82 -14.03
C TYR A 74 -21.63 -6.19 -14.65
N PHE A 75 -21.58 -7.22 -13.82
CA PHE A 75 -21.38 -8.60 -14.25
C PHE A 75 -22.60 -9.39 -13.79
N PRO A 76 -23.53 -9.76 -14.69
CA PRO A 76 -24.60 -10.70 -14.34
C PRO A 76 -23.95 -12.06 -14.06
N VAL A 77 -24.16 -12.58 -12.85
CA VAL A 77 -23.82 -13.95 -12.45
C VAL A 77 -25.09 -14.79 -12.40
#